data_AF-A0A7W1KGF1-F1
#
_entry.id   AF-A0A7W1KGF1-F1
#
_cell.length_a   1.000
_cell.length_b   1.000
_cell.length_c   1.000
_cell.angle_alpha   90.00
_cell.angle_beta   90.00
_cell.angle_gamma   90.00
#
_symmetry.space_group_name_H-M   'P 1'
#
loop_
_entity.id
_entity.type
_entity.pdbx_description
1 polymer ?
#
loop_
_entity_poly.entity_id
_entity_poly.type
_entity_poly.pdbx_seq_one_letter_code
_entity_poly.pdbx_strand_id
1 'polypeptide(L)'
;MKKIDNRSRQWKVSTVDPPMLTRQEWVMANLLGGLFILTALLQLISFGEFADILKPMGLPGPGVWAAAAIGAELLAAASLFRLKLSYLFRLVAGASALLVSGFWFVLSAQNLATGREQLPSSGLFGGFFNQSPGWWVIVEVTVLMFSTIYVVALTRYIIVTPLKRK
;
A
#
# COMPACT_ATOMS: atom_id res chain seq x y z
N MET A 1 -53.93 -14.06 -5.53
CA MET A 1 -52.82 -13.15 -5.90
C MET A 1 -51.69 -13.28 -4.87
N LYS A 2 -50.61 -13.98 -5.19
CA LYS A 2 -49.43 -14.13 -4.32
C LYS A 2 -48.65 -12.81 -4.30
N LYS A 3 -48.52 -12.17 -3.14
CA LYS A 3 -47.55 -11.08 -2.95
C LYS A 3 -46.15 -11.67 -3.11
N ILE A 4 -45.50 -11.35 -4.22
CA ILE A 4 -44.07 -11.59 -4.41
C ILE A 4 -43.38 -10.63 -3.45
N ASP A 5 -42.88 -11.17 -2.34
CA ASP A 5 -42.15 -10.46 -1.31
C ASP A 5 -40.82 -9.99 -1.93
N ASN A 6 -40.79 -8.75 -2.42
CA ASN A 6 -39.60 -8.07 -2.94
C ASN A 6 -38.62 -7.77 -1.80
N ARG A 7 -38.07 -8.83 -1.19
CA ARG A 7 -36.81 -8.74 -0.44
C ARG A 7 -35.67 -8.67 -1.45
N SER A 8 -35.60 -7.54 -2.16
CA SER A 8 -34.32 -7.13 -2.70
C SER A 8 -33.39 -7.02 -1.49
N ARG A 9 -32.51 -8.02 -1.36
CA ARG A 9 -31.41 -8.01 -0.41
C ARG A 9 -30.60 -6.76 -0.72
N GLN A 10 -30.95 -5.63 -0.13
CA GLN A 10 -30.08 -4.48 -0.02
C GLN A 10 -28.92 -4.99 0.82
N TRP A 11 -27.86 -5.43 0.16
CA TRP A 11 -26.56 -5.63 0.77
C TRP A 11 -26.13 -4.25 1.27
N LYS A 12 -26.61 -3.87 2.45
CA LYS A 12 -26.13 -2.69 3.17
C LYS A 12 -24.70 -3.02 3.55
N VAL A 13 -23.76 -2.59 2.70
CA VAL A 13 -22.35 -2.60 3.03
C VAL A 13 -22.22 -1.71 4.26
N SER A 14 -22.03 -2.33 5.43
CA SER A 14 -21.82 -1.61 6.68
C SER A 14 -20.47 -0.91 6.54
N THR A 15 -20.50 0.38 6.27
CA THR A 15 -19.31 1.23 6.34
C THR A 15 -18.94 1.42 7.81
N VAL A 16 -17.65 1.45 8.08
CA VAL A 16 -17.10 1.65 9.42
C VAL A 16 -16.47 3.04 9.46
N ASP A 17 -16.73 3.78 10.53
CA ASP A 17 -16.11 5.08 10.74
C ASP A 17 -14.57 4.97 10.75
N PRO A 18 -13.86 6.02 10.34
CA PRO A 18 -12.40 6.04 10.36
C PRO A 18 -11.83 5.85 11.78
N PRO A 19 -10.58 5.37 11.91
CA PRO A 19 -9.94 5.18 13.20
C PRO A 19 -9.87 6.47 14.02
N MET A 20 -10.12 6.34 15.33
CA MET A 20 -9.99 7.45 16.27
C MET A 20 -8.51 7.67 16.59
N LEU A 21 -7.84 8.44 15.73
CA LEU A 21 -6.45 8.86 15.94
C LEU A 21 -6.40 10.34 16.37
N THR A 22 -5.36 10.70 17.10
CA THR A 22 -5.00 12.09 17.41
C THR A 22 -4.67 12.86 16.12
N ARG A 23 -4.60 14.20 16.23
CA ARG A 23 -4.27 15.06 15.09
C ARG A 23 -2.88 14.72 14.51
N GLN A 24 -1.90 14.46 15.36
CA GLN A 24 -0.52 14.16 14.93
C GLN A 24 -0.44 12.80 14.22
N GLU A 25 -1.08 11.77 14.77
CA GLU A 25 -1.15 10.44 14.13
C GLU A 25 -1.83 10.49 12.77
N TRP A 26 -2.89 11.30 12.63
CA TRP A 26 -3.53 11.52 11.33
C TRP A 26 -2.64 12.25 10.33
N VAL A 27 -1.81 13.19 10.78
CA VAL A 27 -0.82 13.84 9.90
C VAL A 27 0.17 12.80 9.40
N MET A 28 0.71 11.95 10.28
CA MET A 28 1.63 10.88 9.87
C MET A 28 0.97 9.91 8.89
N ALA A 29 -0.25 9.46 9.17
CA ALA A 29 -1.01 8.56 8.30
C ALA A 29 -1.25 9.18 6.92
N ASN A 30 -1.67 10.45 6.87
CA ASN A 30 -1.90 11.16 5.61
C ASN A 30 -0.60 11.40 4.81
N LEU A 31 0.52 11.69 5.49
CA LEU A 31 1.82 11.83 4.83
C LEU A 31 2.26 10.51 4.19
N LEU A 32 2.13 9.42 4.94
CA LEU A 32 2.44 8.08 4.43
C LEU A 32 1.50 7.65 3.29
N GLY A 33 0.19 7.94 3.42
CA GLY A 33 -0.78 7.71 2.34
C GLY A 33 -0.48 8.55 1.10
N GLY A 34 -0.07 9.80 1.28
CA GLY A 34 0.39 10.68 0.20
C GLY A 34 1.65 10.14 -0.48
N LEU A 35 2.59 9.59 0.29
CA LEU A 35 3.79 8.96 -0.25
C LEU A 35 3.45 7.74 -1.11
N PHE A 36 2.55 6.85 -0.66
CA PHE A 36 2.08 5.72 -1.49
C PHE A 36 1.35 6.15 -2.76
N ILE A 37 0.58 7.25 -2.71
CA ILE A 37 -0.01 7.81 -3.95
C ILE A 37 1.09 8.31 -4.86
N LEU A 38 2.08 9.04 -4.32
CA LEU A 38 3.17 9.59 -5.10
C LEU A 38 3.99 8.47 -5.78
N THR A 39 4.37 7.44 -5.05
CA THR A 39 5.09 6.27 -5.62
C THR A 39 4.28 5.64 -6.74
N ALA A 40 2.98 5.40 -6.52
CA ALA A 40 2.09 4.77 -7.51
C ALA A 40 1.96 5.62 -8.78
N LEU A 41 1.86 6.94 -8.63
CA LEU A 41 1.79 7.87 -9.76
C LEU A 41 3.10 7.89 -10.55
N LEU A 42 4.25 7.93 -9.87
CA LEU A 42 5.56 7.94 -10.54
C LEU A 42 5.82 6.61 -11.27
N GLN A 43 5.45 5.49 -10.65
CA GLN A 43 5.48 4.16 -11.29
C GLN A 43 4.53 4.07 -12.48
N LEU A 44 3.35 4.68 -12.40
CA LEU A 44 2.38 4.71 -13.52
C LEU A 44 2.88 5.56 -14.69
N ILE A 45 3.49 6.72 -14.42
CA ILE A 45 4.08 7.59 -15.45
C ILE A 45 5.23 6.88 -16.16
N SER A 46 6.06 6.17 -15.40
CA SER A 46 7.23 5.43 -15.91
C SER A 46 6.97 3.93 -16.07
N PHE A 47 5.73 3.53 -16.40
CA PHE A 47 5.30 2.14 -16.34
C PHE A 47 6.17 1.16 -17.13
N GLY A 48 6.61 1.55 -18.34
CA GLY A 48 7.48 0.71 -19.17
C GLY A 48 8.82 0.42 -18.50
N GLU A 49 9.49 1.46 -18.02
CA GLU A 49 10.77 1.36 -17.30
C GLU A 49 10.59 0.63 -15.97
N PHE A 50 9.50 0.89 -15.26
CA PHE A 50 9.18 0.20 -14.01
C PHE A 50 8.99 -1.31 -14.23
N ALA A 51 8.23 -1.71 -15.26
CA ALA A 51 8.10 -3.12 -15.62
C ALA A 51 9.46 -3.74 -15.97
N ASP A 52 10.36 -2.99 -16.61
CA ASP A 52 11.71 -3.44 -16.92
C ASP A 52 12.57 -3.62 -15.66
N ILE A 53 12.42 -2.75 -14.66
CA ILE A 53 13.08 -2.87 -13.35
C ILE A 53 12.63 -4.14 -12.60
N LEU A 54 11.39 -4.60 -12.82
CA LEU A 54 10.88 -5.83 -12.21
C LEU A 54 11.31 -7.11 -12.96
N LYS A 55 11.74 -7.03 -14.23
CA LYS A 55 12.18 -8.20 -15.02
C LYS A 55 13.23 -9.08 -14.32
N PRO A 56 14.28 -8.53 -13.68
CA PRO A 56 15.33 -9.33 -13.04
C PRO A 56 14.86 -10.16 -11.83
N MET A 57 13.61 -10.01 -11.39
CA MET A 57 12.99 -10.84 -10.35
C MET A 57 12.56 -12.22 -10.86
N GLY A 58 12.62 -12.47 -12.17
CA GLY A 58 12.19 -13.75 -12.76
C GLY A 58 10.68 -13.97 -12.74
N LEU A 59 9.91 -12.89 -12.55
CA LEU A 59 8.45 -12.94 -12.50
C LEU A 59 7.85 -13.04 -13.91
N PRO A 60 6.90 -13.96 -14.16
CA PRO A 60 6.24 -14.06 -15.45
C PRO A 60 5.34 -12.83 -15.67
N GLY A 61 5.47 -12.19 -16.84
CA GLY A 61 4.69 -11.00 -17.20
C GLY A 61 5.00 -9.76 -16.32
N PRO A 62 6.17 -9.12 -16.48
CA PRO A 62 6.59 -7.99 -15.67
C PRO A 62 5.58 -6.84 -15.61
N GLY A 63 4.84 -6.60 -16.70
CA GLY A 63 3.77 -5.60 -16.74
C GLY A 63 2.59 -5.92 -15.81
N VAL A 64 2.23 -7.19 -15.64
CA VAL A 64 1.17 -7.59 -14.70
C VAL A 64 1.59 -7.31 -13.27
N TRP A 65 2.85 -7.61 -12.93
CA TRP A 65 3.40 -7.32 -11.60
C TRP A 65 3.56 -5.82 -11.34
N ALA A 66 3.97 -5.04 -12.35
CA ALA A 66 4.00 -3.59 -12.25
C ALA A 66 2.60 -3.01 -11.96
N ALA A 67 1.58 -3.46 -12.71
CA ALA A 67 0.19 -3.04 -12.48
C ALA A 67 -0.33 -3.48 -11.09
N ALA A 68 0.03 -4.69 -10.65
CA ALA A 68 -0.33 -5.19 -9.33
C ALA A 68 0.33 -4.38 -8.20
N ALA A 69 1.60 -4.00 -8.34
CA ALA A 69 2.32 -3.16 -7.38
C ALA A 69 1.67 -1.78 -7.26
N ILE A 70 1.41 -1.11 -8.39
CA ILE A 70 0.71 0.18 -8.43
C ILE A 70 -0.68 0.06 -7.78
N GLY A 71 -1.44 -0.98 -8.13
CA GLY A 71 -2.76 -1.22 -7.54
C GLY A 71 -2.70 -1.45 -6.02
N ALA A 72 -1.70 -2.19 -5.56
CA ALA A 72 -1.46 -2.44 -4.14
C ALA A 72 -1.06 -1.16 -3.40
N GLU A 73 -0.29 -0.27 -4.00
CA GLU A 73 0.07 1.05 -3.45
C GLU A 73 -1.14 1.97 -3.31
N LEU A 74 -2.00 2.02 -4.32
CA LEU A 74 -3.25 2.78 -4.24
C LEU A 74 -4.20 2.23 -3.17
N LEU A 75 -4.30 0.90 -3.03
CA LEU A 75 -5.04 0.27 -1.95
C LEU A 75 -4.41 0.56 -0.59
N ALA A 76 -3.09 0.49 -0.48
CA ALA A 76 -2.35 0.85 0.73
C ALA A 76 -2.68 2.28 1.17
N ALA A 77 -2.60 3.24 0.25
CA ALA A 77 -2.92 4.64 0.50
C ALA A 77 -4.37 4.82 1.01
N ALA A 78 -5.33 4.12 0.40
CA ALA A 78 -6.73 4.20 0.81
C ALA A 78 -6.95 3.82 2.30
N SER A 79 -6.13 2.92 2.86
CA SER A 79 -6.20 2.55 4.28
C SER A 79 -5.75 3.65 5.24
N LEU A 80 -4.95 4.60 4.77
CA LEU A 80 -4.26 5.60 5.59
C LEU A 80 -4.94 6.96 5.59
N PHE A 81 -5.93 7.16 4.71
CA PHE A 81 -6.76 8.36 4.70
C PHE A 81 -8.03 8.21 5.55
N ARG A 82 -8.63 9.34 5.90
CA ARG A 82 -9.92 9.44 6.63
C ARG A 82 -11.13 9.06 5.76
N LEU A 83 -11.10 7.89 5.12
CA LEU A 83 -12.16 7.41 4.24
C LEU A 83 -13.12 6.49 5.00
N LYS A 84 -14.42 6.60 4.72
CA LYS A 84 -15.44 5.64 5.19
C LYS A 84 -15.36 4.39 4.31
N LEU A 85 -14.78 3.33 4.85
CA LEU A 85 -14.55 2.06 4.16
C LEU A 85 -15.31 0.94 4.86
N SER A 86 -15.64 -0.11 4.12
CA SER A 86 -16.13 -1.35 4.75
C SER A 86 -15.01 -2.00 5.55
N TYR A 87 -15.37 -2.81 6.54
CA TYR A 87 -14.40 -3.52 7.38
C TYR A 87 -13.42 -4.36 6.56
N LEU A 88 -13.95 -5.18 5.64
CA LEU A 88 -13.12 -6.04 4.78
C LEU A 88 -12.19 -5.22 3.89
N PHE A 89 -12.69 -4.13 3.31
CA PHE A 89 -11.87 -3.28 2.46
C PHE A 89 -10.74 -2.61 3.25
N ARG A 90 -11.01 -2.14 4.48
CA ARG A 90 -9.96 -1.57 5.34
C ARG A 90 -8.92 -2.62 5.75
N LEU A 91 -9.33 -3.86 6.02
CA LEU A 91 -8.42 -4.96 6.32
C LEU A 91 -7.51 -5.26 5.13
N VAL A 92 -8.09 -5.43 3.93
CA VAL A 92 -7.32 -5.68 2.70
C VAL A 92 -6.37 -4.53 2.41
N ALA A 93 -6.87 -3.28 2.45
CA ALA A 93 -6.08 -2.09 2.22
C ALA A 93 -4.91 -1.95 3.22
N GLY A 94 -5.15 -2.20 4.51
CA GLY A 94 -4.09 -2.18 5.53
C GLY A 94 -3.08 -3.32 5.37
N ALA A 95 -3.53 -4.51 4.94
CA ALA A 95 -2.64 -5.61 4.59
C ALA A 95 -1.80 -5.28 3.35
N SER A 96 -2.40 -4.64 2.33
CA SER A 96 -1.67 -4.15 1.15
C SER A 96 -0.57 -3.16 1.53
N ALA A 97 -0.81 -2.25 2.48
CA ALA A 97 0.24 -1.33 2.95
C ALA A 97 1.45 -2.07 3.54
N LEU A 98 1.21 -3.08 4.38
CA LEU A 98 2.28 -3.92 4.94
C LEU A 98 2.99 -4.73 3.85
N LEU A 99 2.26 -5.30 2.90
CA LEU A 99 2.82 -6.07 1.81
C LEU A 99 3.68 -5.22 0.87
N VAL A 100 3.22 -4.03 0.49
CA VAL A 100 3.97 -3.11 -0.38
C VAL A 100 5.24 -2.63 0.31
N SER A 101 5.13 -2.13 1.54
CA SER A 101 6.31 -1.65 2.27
C SER A 101 7.31 -2.78 2.55
N GLY A 102 6.83 -3.98 2.89
CA GLY A 102 7.67 -5.18 3.02
C GLY A 102 8.29 -5.63 1.70
N PHE A 103 7.55 -5.59 0.59
CA PHE A 103 8.05 -5.91 -0.75
C PHE A 103 9.23 -5.01 -1.12
N TRP A 104 9.08 -3.69 -0.96
CA TRP A 104 10.15 -2.74 -1.24
C TRP A 104 11.37 -2.95 -0.34
N PHE A 105 11.15 -3.20 0.96
CA PHE A 105 12.23 -3.53 1.88
C PHE A 105 13.01 -4.78 1.43
N VAL A 106 12.31 -5.89 1.13
CA VAL A 106 12.92 -7.14 0.69
C VAL A 106 13.67 -6.96 -0.62
N LEU A 107 13.08 -6.25 -1.58
CA LEU A 107 13.72 -5.97 -2.87
C LEU A 107 15.00 -5.16 -2.70
N SER A 108 14.95 -4.07 -1.93
CA SER A 108 16.14 -3.26 -1.68
C SER A 108 17.21 -4.08 -0.96
N ALA A 109 16.84 -4.87 0.05
CA ALA A 109 17.76 -5.75 0.78
C ALA A 109 18.40 -6.80 -0.14
N GLN A 110 17.62 -7.40 -1.05
CA GLN A 110 18.13 -8.33 -2.05
C GLN A 110 19.10 -7.66 -3.02
N ASN A 111 18.78 -6.45 -3.49
CA ASN A 111 19.65 -5.70 -4.40
C ASN A 111 20.99 -5.39 -3.74
N LEU A 112 20.99 -4.99 -2.46
CA LEU A 112 22.22 -4.77 -1.69
C LEU A 112 23.00 -6.08 -1.50
N ALA A 113 22.34 -7.16 -1.05
CA ALA A 113 22.98 -8.44 -0.77
C ALA A 113 23.59 -9.11 -2.02
N THR A 114 23.04 -8.84 -3.21
CA THR A 114 23.51 -9.39 -4.48
C THR A 114 24.48 -8.47 -5.23
N GLY A 115 24.88 -7.34 -4.63
CA GLY A 115 25.81 -6.39 -5.24
C GLY A 115 25.23 -5.66 -6.47
N ARG A 116 23.90 -5.56 -6.57
CA ARG A 116 23.18 -4.89 -7.67
C ARG A 116 23.08 -3.37 -7.48
N GLU A 117 24.04 -2.77 -6.78
CA GLU A 117 24.13 -1.31 -6.57
C GLU A 117 24.27 -0.53 -7.89
N GLN A 118 24.74 -1.22 -8.93
CA GLN A 118 24.94 -0.66 -10.27
C GLN A 118 23.64 -0.56 -11.09
N LEU A 119 22.50 -1.04 -10.57
CA LEU A 119 21.23 -0.85 -11.26
C LEU A 119 20.88 0.65 -11.32
N PRO A 120 20.29 1.10 -12.43
CA PRO A 120 19.96 2.52 -12.60
C PRO A 120 18.88 3.01 -11.62
N SER A 121 18.04 2.12 -11.09
CA SER A 121 16.95 2.46 -10.16
C SER A 121 16.65 1.33 -9.17
N SER A 122 16.23 1.72 -7.96
CA SER A 122 15.70 0.88 -6.90
C SER A 122 14.29 0.36 -7.20
N GLY A 123 13.59 1.01 -8.14
CA GLY A 123 12.22 0.73 -8.54
C GLY A 123 11.15 1.37 -7.67
N LEU A 124 11.47 1.87 -6.47
CA LEU A 124 10.50 2.40 -5.49
C LEU A 124 9.61 3.50 -6.09
N PHE A 125 10.19 4.37 -6.91
CA PHE A 125 9.51 5.47 -7.59
C PHE A 125 9.39 5.24 -9.11
N GLY A 126 9.49 3.99 -9.54
CA GLY A 126 9.55 3.62 -10.96
C GLY A 126 10.87 4.03 -11.62
N GLY A 127 10.82 4.28 -12.93
CA GLY A 127 11.94 4.81 -13.73
C GLY A 127 12.02 6.35 -13.74
N PHE A 128 10.97 7.05 -13.29
CA PHE A 128 10.93 8.51 -13.27
C PHE A 128 11.99 9.11 -12.34
N PHE A 129 12.17 8.51 -11.16
CA PHE A 129 13.18 8.93 -10.20
C PHE A 129 14.25 7.84 -10.09
N ASN A 130 15.35 8.04 -10.82
CA ASN A 130 16.48 7.11 -10.85
C ASN A 130 17.26 7.15 -9.54
N GLN A 131 16.82 6.30 -8.63
CA GLN A 131 17.36 6.14 -7.31
C GLN A 131 18.29 4.92 -7.30
N SER A 132 19.60 5.09 -7.47
CA SER A 132 20.52 3.94 -7.49
C SER A 132 20.42 3.13 -6.18
N PRO A 133 20.28 1.80 -6.23
CA PRO A 133 20.22 0.99 -5.03
C PRO A 133 21.50 1.14 -4.20
N GLY A 134 21.35 1.23 -2.89
CA GLY A 134 22.48 1.30 -1.97
C GLY A 134 22.02 1.19 -0.52
N TRP A 135 22.98 1.20 0.42
CA TRP A 135 22.69 1.10 1.86
C TRP A 135 21.71 2.18 2.35
N TRP A 136 21.76 3.37 1.74
CA TRP A 136 20.89 4.47 2.10
C TRP A 136 19.42 4.21 1.69
N VAL A 137 19.19 3.51 0.57
CA VAL A 137 17.84 3.10 0.13
C VAL A 137 17.26 2.12 1.15
N ILE A 138 18.08 1.21 1.70
CA ILE A 138 17.67 0.31 2.79
C ILE A 138 17.16 1.11 3.98
N VAL A 139 17.87 2.17 4.39
CA VAL A 139 17.45 3.01 5.52
C VAL A 139 16.10 3.65 5.20
N GLU A 140 15.92 4.20 4.00
CA GLU A 140 14.65 4.79 3.56
C GLU A 140 13.49 3.80 3.60
N VAL A 141 13.62 2.64 2.96
CA VAL A 141 12.54 1.63 2.93
C VAL A 141 12.31 0.99 4.29
N THR A 142 13.32 0.98 5.17
CA THR A 142 13.18 0.57 6.58
C THR A 142 12.31 1.57 7.34
N VAL A 143 12.59 2.87 7.22
CA VAL A 143 11.77 3.92 7.82
C VAL A 143 10.34 3.86 7.28
N LEU A 144 10.17 3.66 5.98
CA LEU A 144 8.86 3.47 5.33
C LEU A 144 8.12 2.26 5.94
N MET A 145 8.78 1.11 6.05
CA MET A 145 8.21 -0.12 6.60
C MET A 145 7.80 0.06 8.06
N PHE A 146 8.69 0.56 8.93
CA PHE A 146 8.36 0.78 10.34
C PHE A 146 7.26 1.82 10.53
N SER A 147 7.25 2.90 9.74
CA SER A 147 6.17 3.88 9.74
C SER A 147 4.84 3.25 9.32
N THR A 148 4.86 2.37 8.32
CA THR A 148 3.69 1.63 7.87
C THR A 148 3.17 0.68 8.92
N ILE A 149 4.05 -0.11 9.57
CA ILE A 149 3.69 -0.98 10.69
C ILE A 149 3.06 -0.16 11.82
N TYR A 150 3.68 0.96 12.19
CA TYR A 150 3.18 1.84 13.24
C TYR A 150 1.78 2.38 12.91
N VAL A 151 1.58 2.98 11.74
CA VAL A 151 0.27 3.55 11.36
C VAL A 151 -0.79 2.45 11.19
N VAL A 152 -0.45 1.31 10.60
CA VAL A 152 -1.38 0.17 10.50
C VAL A 152 -1.74 -0.37 11.88
N ALA A 153 -0.81 -0.43 12.83
CA ALA A 153 -1.09 -0.83 14.21
C ALA A 153 -2.04 0.15 14.92
N LEU A 154 -1.86 1.46 14.72
CA LEU A 154 -2.76 2.48 15.26
C LEU A 154 -4.18 2.34 14.69
N THR A 155 -4.31 2.05 13.40
CA THR A 155 -5.62 1.89 12.74
C THR A 155 -6.29 0.55 13.04
N ARG A 156 -5.53 -0.48 13.46
CA ARG A 156 -6.01 -1.82 13.84
C ARG A 156 -6.82 -1.88 15.13
N TYR A 157 -6.70 -0.90 16.04
CA TYR A 157 -7.50 -0.88 17.28
C TYR A 157 -9.02 -0.88 17.03
N ILE A 158 -9.49 -0.42 15.86
CA ILE A 158 -10.91 -0.50 15.48
C ILE A 158 -11.29 -1.88 14.90
N ILE A 159 -10.32 -2.65 14.41
CA ILE A 159 -10.56 -3.94 13.76
C ILE A 159 -10.87 -5.03 14.80
N VAL A 160 -10.21 -5.02 15.95
CA VAL A 160 -10.32 -6.07 16.99
C VAL A 160 -11.50 -5.83 17.94
N THR A 161 -11.83 -4.58 18.22
CA THR A 161 -13.04 -4.23 19.00
C THR A 161 -14.13 -3.73 18.07
N PRO A 162 -15.07 -4.59 17.63
CA PRO A 162 -16.30 -4.08 17.04
C PRO A 162 -16.96 -3.19 18.09
N LEU A 163 -17.05 -1.89 17.79
CA LEU A 163 -17.82 -0.95 18.60
C LEU A 163 -19.19 -1.57 18.83
N LYS A 164 -19.48 -1.94 20.10
CA LYS A 164 -20.84 -2.29 20.51
C LYS A 164 -21.72 -1.13 20.06
N ARG A 165 -22.60 -1.40 19.08
CA ARG A 165 -23.66 -0.48 18.70
C ARG A 165 -24.44 -0.14 19.97
N LYS A 166 -24.39 1.13 20.40
CA LYS A 166 -25.38 1.69 21.31
C LYS A 166 -26.62 2.06 20.49
#